data_AF-A0A9P4M4A6-F1
#
_entry.id   AF-A0A9P4M4A6-F1
#
_cell.length_a   1.000
_cell.length_b   1.000
_cell.length_c   1.000
_cell.angle_alpha   90.00
_cell.angle_beta   90.00
_cell.angle_gamma   90.00
#
_symmetry.space_group_name_H-M   'P 1'
#
loop_
_entity.id
_entity.type
_entity.pdbx_description
1 polymer ?
#
loop_
_entity_poly.entity_id
_entity_poly.type
_entity_poly.pdbx_seq_one_letter_code
_entity_poly.pdbx_strand_id
1 'polypeptide(L)'
;MDAAAVAQEFEKLPTAETTPTGLPNYWHFSIRRVPLIPAQDLVHLVHPESRFVASAGPADILCLATPAAQADVVVPLLLRAFVQGVDRGPNGEQISNEPLSAPSRWSTNDSGLAKAVEAKLKFLGIREQLCTVHVGSAKEDGIADESWLEFLNTLAQTAGKCEGCLKPVKSFPKPLSRCAKCRSAWYCSRECQKNNWKEHKKVCGQRPKTEPYQFYNKVARTSSEAKTLAQSVNLTLPDERNPTGISYPIRRLVRAGKDTPDNMRLFFGPDWQDVDKSINEQRMLALLNPPQGSPAYVMHASDDRDAPTPSPRPASAEEEKKIQEVRDMQAAVKRRLGNRKEPTNDDIVAILTGQGENWPDKLPLYQLAINTMDQGVEVR
;
A
#
# COMPACT_ATOMS: atom_id res chain seq x y z
N MET A 1 18.09 -26.45 11.38
CA MET A 1 18.94 -26.52 10.19
C MET A 1 19.18 -25.09 9.73
N ASP A 2 20.44 -24.67 9.59
CA ASP A 2 20.76 -23.34 9.08
C ASP A 2 20.40 -23.23 7.58
N ALA A 3 20.31 -22.01 7.06
CA ALA A 3 19.88 -21.73 5.70
C ALA A 3 20.72 -22.42 4.60
N ALA A 4 22.04 -22.49 4.77
CA ALA A 4 22.95 -23.12 3.82
C ALA A 4 22.78 -24.65 3.81
N ALA A 5 22.61 -25.27 4.98
CA ALA A 5 22.33 -26.70 5.06
C ALA A 5 21.00 -27.08 4.38
N VAL A 6 19.93 -26.29 4.56
CA VAL A 6 18.66 -26.52 3.85
C VAL A 6 18.83 -26.36 2.34
N ALA A 7 19.59 -25.35 1.90
CA ALA A 7 19.86 -25.13 0.48
C ALA A 7 20.61 -26.30 -0.17
N GLN A 8 21.60 -26.87 0.53
CA GLN A 8 22.32 -28.05 0.05
C GLN A 8 21.40 -29.28 -0.11
N GLU A 9 20.48 -29.50 0.83
CA GLU A 9 19.50 -30.60 0.68
C GLU A 9 18.50 -30.33 -0.45
N PHE A 10 18.05 -29.09 -0.61
CA PHE A 10 17.16 -28.71 -1.70
C PHE A 10 17.82 -28.90 -3.07
N GLU A 11 19.13 -28.64 -3.19
CA GLU A 11 19.88 -28.87 -4.42
C GLU A 11 19.99 -30.35 -4.82
N LYS A 12 19.76 -31.29 -3.89
CA LYS A 12 19.70 -32.72 -4.21
C LYS A 12 18.37 -33.13 -4.83
N LEU A 13 17.33 -32.30 -4.74
CA LEU A 13 16.02 -32.62 -5.30
C LEU A 13 16.07 -32.60 -6.84
N PRO A 14 15.42 -33.57 -7.52
CA PRO A 14 15.24 -33.53 -8.96
C PRO A 14 14.35 -32.35 -9.34
N THR A 15 14.66 -31.71 -10.46
CA THR A 15 13.78 -30.72 -11.08
C THR A 15 12.89 -31.42 -12.08
N ALA A 16 11.58 -31.24 -11.95
CA ALA A 16 10.59 -31.75 -12.91
C ALA A 16 9.73 -30.58 -13.39
N GLU A 17 9.55 -30.45 -14.71
CA GLU A 17 8.68 -29.43 -15.30
C GLU A 17 7.20 -29.63 -14.96
N THR A 18 6.83 -30.88 -14.66
CA THR A 18 5.47 -31.28 -14.30
C THR A 18 5.44 -32.04 -12.99
N THR A 19 4.32 -31.93 -12.27
CA THR A 19 3.97 -32.79 -11.14
C THR A 19 3.75 -34.24 -11.62
N PRO A 20 3.68 -35.23 -10.71
CA PRO A 20 3.32 -36.61 -11.07
C PRO A 20 1.96 -36.75 -11.80
N THR A 21 1.06 -35.79 -11.60
CA THR A 21 -0.25 -35.72 -12.28
C THR A 21 -0.20 -35.06 -13.66
N GLY A 22 0.98 -34.64 -14.13
CA GLY A 22 1.17 -33.99 -15.43
C GLY A 22 0.82 -32.50 -15.46
N LEU A 23 0.54 -31.88 -14.30
CA LEU A 23 0.31 -30.44 -14.22
C LEU A 23 1.64 -29.68 -14.18
N PRO A 24 1.71 -28.41 -14.65
CA PRO A 24 2.94 -27.63 -14.57
C PRO A 24 3.41 -27.49 -13.11
N ASN A 25 4.67 -27.81 -12.81
CA ASN A 25 5.23 -27.76 -11.45
C ASN A 25 5.55 -26.33 -11.00
N TYR A 26 4.51 -25.50 -11.01
CA TYR A 26 4.57 -24.07 -10.75
C TYR A 26 3.88 -23.75 -9.41
N TRP A 27 4.57 -22.96 -8.58
CA TRP A 27 4.10 -22.63 -7.25
C TRP A 27 4.04 -21.12 -7.03
N HIS A 28 2.94 -20.65 -6.47
CA HIS A 28 2.80 -19.26 -6.04
C HIS A 28 2.87 -19.20 -4.51
N PHE A 29 3.68 -18.31 -3.95
CA PHE A 29 3.76 -18.11 -2.51
C PHE A 29 3.46 -16.68 -2.07
N SER A 30 2.91 -16.55 -0.86
CA SER A 30 2.65 -15.25 -0.23
C SER A 30 2.85 -15.34 1.28
N ILE A 31 3.24 -14.25 1.91
CA ILE A 31 3.37 -14.19 3.38
C ILE A 31 2.00 -13.85 3.97
N ARG A 32 1.52 -14.65 4.92
CA ARG A 32 0.17 -14.52 5.49
C ARG A 32 0.21 -14.54 7.03
N ARG A 33 -0.41 -13.53 7.65
CA ARG A 33 -0.56 -13.44 9.10
C ARG A 33 -1.69 -14.33 9.58
N VAL A 34 -1.38 -15.23 10.52
CA VAL A 34 -2.38 -16.02 11.26
C VAL A 34 -2.93 -15.18 12.41
N PRO A 35 -4.25 -14.91 12.49
CA PRO A 35 -4.86 -14.06 13.51
C PRO A 35 -5.12 -14.81 14.83
N LEU A 36 -4.27 -15.78 15.19
CA LEU A 36 -4.27 -16.41 16.51
C LEU A 36 -3.29 -15.67 17.42
N ILE A 37 -3.42 -15.82 18.74
CA ILE A 37 -2.49 -15.18 19.70
C ILE A 37 -1.54 -16.26 20.23
N PRO A 38 -0.20 -16.07 20.13
CA PRO A 38 0.48 -14.94 19.51
C PRO A 38 0.36 -14.94 17.97
N ALA A 39 0.28 -13.76 17.37
CA ALA A 39 0.08 -13.60 15.93
C ALA A 39 1.38 -13.88 15.17
N GLN A 40 1.37 -14.91 14.34
CA GLN A 40 2.54 -15.41 13.62
C GLN A 40 2.31 -15.36 12.10
N ASP A 41 3.37 -15.28 11.30
CA ASP A 41 3.27 -15.42 9.84
C ASP A 41 3.54 -16.85 9.38
N LEU A 42 2.92 -17.20 8.27
CA LEU A 42 3.23 -18.36 7.47
C LEU A 42 3.61 -17.93 6.05
N VAL A 43 4.53 -18.67 5.45
CA VAL A 43 4.70 -18.68 4.00
C VAL A 43 3.66 -19.64 3.45
N HIS A 44 2.62 -19.09 2.81
CA HIS A 44 1.53 -19.84 2.20
C HIS A 44 1.89 -20.15 0.75
N LEU A 45 1.95 -21.43 0.42
CA LEU A 45 2.31 -21.97 -0.90
C LEU A 45 1.07 -22.55 -1.56
N VAL A 46 0.86 -22.23 -2.82
CA VAL A 46 -0.25 -22.79 -3.60
C VAL A 46 0.25 -23.24 -4.95
N HIS A 47 -0.17 -24.43 -5.35
CA HIS A 47 -0.05 -24.92 -6.72
C HIS A 47 -1.30 -24.51 -7.50
N PRO A 48 -1.25 -23.48 -8.37
CA PRO A 48 -2.46 -22.82 -8.87
C PRO A 48 -3.41 -23.71 -9.66
N GLU A 49 -2.88 -24.66 -10.44
CA GLU A 49 -3.69 -25.53 -11.30
C GLU A 49 -4.45 -26.61 -10.52
N SER A 50 -3.85 -27.17 -9.46
CA SER A 50 -4.52 -28.19 -8.63
C SER A 50 -5.21 -27.63 -7.40
N ARG A 51 -4.99 -26.35 -7.08
CA ARG A 51 -5.39 -25.71 -5.81
C ARG A 51 -4.77 -26.34 -4.57
N PHE A 52 -3.74 -27.17 -4.73
CA PHE A 52 -3.04 -27.77 -3.60
C PHE A 52 -2.32 -26.69 -2.79
N VAL A 53 -2.39 -26.80 -1.46
CA VAL A 53 -1.85 -25.81 -0.53
C VAL A 53 -0.81 -26.46 0.35
N ALA A 54 0.28 -25.74 0.59
CA ALA A 54 1.24 -26.03 1.64
C ALA A 54 1.52 -24.77 2.46
N SER A 55 2.09 -24.92 3.64
CA SER A 55 2.51 -23.77 4.45
C SER A 55 3.82 -24.07 5.19
N ALA A 56 4.62 -23.03 5.39
CA ALA A 56 5.86 -23.10 6.16
C ALA A 56 5.93 -21.98 7.20
N GLY A 57 6.50 -22.27 8.37
CA GLY A 57 6.52 -21.41 9.55
C GLY A 57 6.10 -22.18 10.81
N PRO A 58 5.62 -21.51 11.88
CA PRO A 58 5.43 -20.06 12.04
C PRO A 58 6.74 -19.25 12.13
N ALA A 59 6.70 -17.97 11.73
CA ALA A 59 7.79 -17.00 11.93
C ALA A 59 7.28 -15.54 11.97
N ASP A 60 8.12 -14.62 12.47
CA ASP A 60 7.87 -13.18 12.44
C ASP A 60 8.49 -12.55 11.18
N ILE A 61 7.68 -12.38 10.12
CA ILE A 61 8.14 -11.97 8.79
C ILE A 61 7.63 -10.57 8.42
N LEU A 62 6.33 -10.30 8.52
CA LEU A 62 5.73 -9.02 8.10
C LEU A 62 6.13 -7.84 8.99
N CYS A 63 6.69 -8.09 10.19
CA CYS A 63 7.23 -7.03 11.05
C CYS A 63 8.67 -6.62 10.66
N LEU A 64 9.33 -7.38 9.77
CA LEU A 64 10.67 -7.07 9.30
C LEU A 64 10.61 -5.90 8.32
N ALA A 65 11.47 -4.90 8.55
CA ALA A 65 11.39 -3.59 7.90
C ALA A 65 11.72 -3.60 6.39
N THR A 66 12.42 -4.62 5.90
CA THR A 66 12.90 -4.67 4.51
C THR A 66 12.61 -6.01 3.84
N PRO A 67 12.38 -6.04 2.51
CA PRO A 67 12.24 -7.30 1.77
C PRO A 67 13.46 -8.22 1.89
N ALA A 68 14.66 -7.65 2.04
CA ALA A 68 15.88 -8.43 2.27
C ALA A 68 15.83 -9.18 3.61
N ALA A 69 15.44 -8.50 4.70
CA ALA A 69 15.27 -9.14 6.00
C ALA A 69 14.15 -10.19 5.96
N GLN A 70 13.06 -9.94 5.23
CA GLN A 70 12.02 -10.94 4.99
C GLN A 70 12.56 -12.16 4.25
N ALA A 71 13.34 -11.96 3.19
CA ALA A 71 13.94 -13.04 2.41
C ALA A 71 14.89 -13.92 3.23
N ASP A 72 15.63 -13.35 4.18
CA ASP A 72 16.49 -14.10 5.11
C ASP A 72 15.71 -15.15 5.93
N VAL A 73 14.43 -14.88 6.22
CA VAL A 73 13.53 -15.80 6.94
C VAL A 73 12.73 -16.68 5.97
N VAL A 74 12.25 -16.10 4.87
CA VAL A 74 11.36 -16.78 3.90
C VAL A 74 12.10 -17.86 3.11
N VAL A 75 13.32 -17.61 2.65
CA VAL A 75 14.06 -18.58 1.81
C VAL A 75 14.29 -19.92 2.52
N PRO A 76 14.83 -19.96 3.75
CA PRO A 76 14.99 -21.22 4.46
C PRO A 76 13.68 -21.98 4.69
N LEU A 77 12.57 -21.25 4.89
CA LEU A 77 11.24 -21.86 5.05
C LEU A 77 10.72 -22.45 3.73
N LEU A 78 10.86 -21.71 2.62
CA LEU A 78 10.48 -22.17 1.28
C LEU A 78 11.22 -23.44 0.88
N LEU A 79 12.55 -23.41 0.95
CA LEU A 79 13.39 -24.55 0.56
C LEU A 79 13.07 -25.79 1.42
N ARG A 80 12.88 -25.57 2.73
CA ARG A 80 12.54 -26.65 3.66
C ARG A 80 11.19 -27.28 3.34
N ALA A 81 10.20 -26.51 2.89
CA ALA A 81 8.89 -27.05 2.52
C ALA A 81 8.99 -28.13 1.43
N PHE A 82 9.88 -27.95 0.44
CA PHE A 82 10.10 -28.94 -0.61
C PHE A 82 11.04 -30.08 -0.17
N VAL A 83 12.09 -29.78 0.61
CA VAL A 83 13.00 -30.82 1.16
C VAL A 83 12.27 -31.79 2.08
N GLN A 84 11.30 -31.29 2.84
CA GLN A 84 10.51 -32.13 3.72
C GLN A 84 9.31 -32.73 2.99
N GLY A 85 8.85 -32.13 1.91
CA GLY A 85 7.60 -32.50 1.25
C GLY A 85 6.48 -31.54 1.65
N VAL A 86 5.80 -31.04 0.63
CA VAL A 86 4.70 -30.06 0.72
C VAL A 86 3.40 -30.70 1.21
N ASP A 87 3.36 -32.02 1.27
CA ASP A 87 2.24 -32.90 1.58
C ASP A 87 2.45 -33.64 2.90
N ARG A 88 2.87 -32.94 3.96
CA ARG A 88 2.95 -33.54 5.29
C ARG A 88 1.65 -33.40 6.08
N GLY A 89 1.33 -34.46 6.81
CA GLY A 89 0.22 -34.49 7.76
C GLY A 89 0.53 -33.69 9.03
N PRO A 90 -0.47 -33.53 9.91
CA PRO A 90 -0.36 -32.68 11.10
C PRO A 90 0.77 -33.06 12.06
N ASN A 91 1.24 -34.32 12.02
CA ASN A 91 2.31 -34.83 12.88
C ASN A 91 3.63 -35.00 12.12
N GLY A 92 3.74 -34.42 10.91
CA GLY A 92 4.91 -34.50 10.06
C GLY A 92 5.04 -35.83 9.32
N GLU A 93 4.02 -36.68 9.34
CA GLU A 93 3.94 -37.88 8.52
C GLU A 93 3.87 -37.50 7.03
N GLN A 94 4.51 -38.30 6.19
CA GLN A 94 4.48 -38.11 4.75
C GLN A 94 3.14 -38.65 4.21
N ILE A 95 2.34 -37.81 3.54
CA ILE A 95 1.01 -38.20 3.05
C ILE A 95 1.12 -38.96 1.71
N SER A 96 2.08 -38.61 0.86
CA SER A 96 2.33 -39.31 -0.41
C SER A 96 3.72 -39.93 -0.46
N ASN A 97 3.80 -41.14 -1.03
CA ASN A 97 5.07 -41.79 -1.34
C ASN A 97 5.70 -41.25 -2.64
N GLU A 98 5.21 -40.11 -3.16
CA GLU A 98 5.72 -39.53 -4.40
C GLU A 98 7.14 -38.97 -4.19
N PRO A 99 8.01 -39.05 -5.21
CA PRO A 99 9.34 -38.48 -5.13
C PRO A 99 9.26 -36.97 -4.88
N LEU A 100 9.99 -36.50 -3.87
CA LEU A 100 10.17 -35.07 -3.64
C LEU A 100 10.84 -34.46 -4.87
N SER A 101 10.28 -33.38 -5.39
CA SER A 101 10.85 -32.61 -6.49
C SER A 101 10.92 -31.14 -6.11
N ALA A 102 11.96 -30.48 -6.59
CA ALA A 102 11.99 -29.03 -6.58
C ALA A 102 10.93 -28.49 -7.57
N PRO A 103 10.30 -27.35 -7.28
CA PRO A 103 9.44 -26.69 -8.25
C PRO A 103 10.24 -26.36 -9.51
N SER A 104 9.61 -26.33 -10.69
CA SER A 104 10.27 -25.83 -11.90
C SER A 104 10.27 -24.31 -11.94
N ARG A 105 9.27 -23.68 -11.32
CA ARG A 105 9.11 -22.24 -11.27
C ARG A 105 8.31 -21.82 -10.05
N TRP A 106 8.59 -20.62 -9.54
CA TRP A 106 7.76 -20.00 -8.51
C TRP A 106 7.56 -18.50 -8.69
N SER A 107 6.49 -18.00 -8.08
CA SER A 107 6.15 -16.58 -8.05
C SER A 107 5.68 -16.14 -6.67
N THR A 108 5.63 -14.82 -6.48
CA THR A 108 5.01 -14.21 -5.30
C THR A 108 4.27 -12.93 -5.67
N ASN A 109 3.35 -12.51 -4.82
CA ASN A 109 2.51 -11.31 -5.02
C ASN A 109 3.23 -9.99 -4.68
N ASP A 110 4.45 -10.05 -4.14
CA ASP A 110 5.26 -8.89 -3.80
C ASP A 110 6.55 -8.83 -4.64
N SER A 111 6.63 -7.85 -5.54
CA SER A 111 7.78 -7.69 -6.44
C SER A 111 9.10 -7.37 -5.71
N GLY A 112 9.05 -6.70 -4.55
CA GLY A 112 10.24 -6.41 -3.75
C GLY A 112 10.75 -7.67 -3.05
N LEU A 113 9.83 -8.46 -2.50
CA LEU A 113 10.12 -9.77 -1.92
C LEU A 113 10.65 -10.72 -3.00
N ALA A 114 10.07 -10.74 -4.20
CA ALA A 114 10.53 -11.57 -5.31
C ALA A 114 12.03 -11.34 -5.60
N LYS A 115 12.44 -10.08 -5.75
CA LYS A 115 13.85 -9.72 -5.97
C LYS A 115 14.76 -10.10 -4.80
N ALA A 116 14.29 -9.90 -3.57
CA ALA A 116 15.07 -10.19 -2.38
C ALA A 116 15.27 -11.70 -2.19
N VAL A 117 14.22 -12.49 -2.42
CA VAL A 117 14.26 -13.96 -2.40
C VAL A 117 15.19 -14.46 -3.50
N GLU A 118 15.09 -13.94 -4.72
CA GLU A 118 16.02 -14.28 -5.81
C GLU A 118 17.48 -14.00 -5.44
N ALA A 119 17.78 -12.81 -4.91
CA ALA A 119 19.13 -12.46 -4.49
C ALA A 119 19.65 -13.40 -3.40
N LYS A 120 18.79 -13.79 -2.45
CA LYS A 120 19.14 -14.70 -1.37
C LYS A 120 19.33 -16.14 -1.85
N LEU A 121 18.52 -16.63 -2.79
CA LEU A 121 18.69 -17.93 -3.44
C LEU A 121 20.04 -18.00 -4.17
N LYS A 122 20.38 -16.96 -4.95
CA LYS A 122 21.69 -16.82 -5.61
C LYS A 122 22.84 -16.84 -4.60
N PHE A 123 22.70 -16.09 -3.51
CA PHE A 123 23.70 -16.06 -2.44
C PHE A 123 23.91 -17.44 -1.78
N LEU A 124 22.86 -18.25 -1.65
CA LEU A 124 22.93 -19.60 -1.11
C LEU A 124 23.40 -20.65 -2.13
N GLY A 125 23.68 -20.25 -3.38
CA GLY A 125 24.17 -21.16 -4.41
C GLY A 125 23.11 -22.09 -5.00
N ILE A 126 21.83 -21.71 -4.95
CA ILE A 126 20.75 -22.44 -5.62
C ILE A 126 20.94 -22.36 -7.15
N ARG A 127 20.57 -23.42 -7.88
CA ARG A 127 20.69 -23.47 -9.34
C ARG A 127 19.96 -22.31 -10.02
N GLU A 128 20.56 -21.77 -11.09
CA GLU A 128 20.16 -20.50 -11.70
C GLU A 128 18.69 -20.47 -12.15
N GLN A 129 18.19 -21.57 -12.73
CA GLN A 129 16.81 -21.65 -13.20
C GLN A 129 15.76 -21.50 -12.09
N LEU A 130 16.10 -21.85 -10.84
CA LEU A 130 15.19 -21.74 -9.69
C LEU A 130 15.39 -20.48 -8.87
N CYS A 131 16.49 -19.76 -9.08
CA CYS A 131 16.72 -18.49 -8.40
C CYS A 131 15.70 -17.43 -8.82
N THR A 132 15.22 -17.47 -10.05
CA THR A 132 14.29 -16.46 -10.56
C THR A 132 12.92 -16.59 -9.89
N VAL A 133 12.50 -15.55 -9.19
CA VAL A 133 11.17 -15.47 -8.58
C VAL A 133 10.31 -14.50 -9.38
N HIS A 134 9.24 -15.00 -9.97
CA HIS A 134 8.34 -14.18 -10.77
C HIS A 134 7.38 -13.36 -9.90
N VAL A 135 6.83 -12.28 -10.46
CA VAL A 135 5.68 -11.60 -9.87
C VAL A 135 4.42 -12.32 -10.32
N GLY A 136 3.60 -12.73 -9.37
CA GLY A 136 2.37 -13.47 -9.63
C GLY A 136 1.33 -12.66 -10.42
N SER A 137 0.44 -13.36 -11.11
CA SER A 137 -0.71 -12.76 -11.77
C SER A 137 -1.87 -12.58 -10.80
N ALA A 138 -2.81 -11.68 -11.12
CA ALA A 138 -4.03 -11.50 -10.33
C ALA A 138 -4.86 -12.79 -10.16
N LYS A 139 -4.77 -13.72 -11.14
CA LYS A 139 -5.39 -15.05 -11.03
C LYS A 139 -4.76 -15.84 -9.89
N GLU A 140 -3.44 -15.94 -9.85
CA GLU A 140 -2.71 -16.70 -8.82
C GLU A 140 -2.90 -16.10 -7.43
N ASP A 141 -2.85 -14.77 -7.33
CA ASP A 141 -3.12 -14.05 -6.08
C ASP A 141 -4.54 -14.34 -5.58
N GLY A 142 -5.53 -14.34 -6.48
CA GLY A 142 -6.91 -14.68 -6.14
C GLY A 142 -7.07 -16.12 -5.65
N ILE A 143 -6.33 -17.07 -6.23
CA ILE A 143 -6.28 -18.47 -5.79
C ILE A 143 -5.64 -18.58 -4.41
N ALA A 144 -4.54 -17.85 -4.18
CA ALA A 144 -3.86 -17.81 -2.88
C ALA A 144 -4.77 -17.19 -1.80
N ASP A 145 -5.51 -16.14 -2.13
CA ASP A 145 -6.49 -15.53 -1.23
C ASP A 145 -7.64 -16.50 -0.89
N GLU A 146 -8.23 -17.16 -1.89
CA GLU A 146 -9.33 -18.10 -1.70
C GLU A 146 -8.91 -19.27 -0.79
N SER A 147 -7.79 -19.92 -1.12
CA SER A 147 -7.25 -21.04 -0.34
C SER A 147 -6.83 -20.64 1.07
N TRP A 148 -6.24 -19.45 1.24
CA TRP A 148 -5.91 -18.93 2.57
C TRP A 148 -7.16 -18.70 3.42
N LEU A 149 -8.23 -18.18 2.81
CA LEU A 149 -9.50 -18.00 3.51
C LEU A 149 -10.11 -19.33 3.94
N GLU A 150 -10.02 -20.37 3.13
CA GLU A 150 -10.45 -21.72 3.48
C GLU A 150 -9.63 -22.28 4.66
N PHE A 151 -8.29 -22.18 4.59
CA PHE A 151 -7.41 -22.58 5.68
C PHE A 151 -7.75 -21.86 7.00
N LEU A 152 -7.91 -20.53 6.96
CA LEU A 152 -8.30 -19.77 8.15
C LEU A 152 -9.67 -20.17 8.68
N ASN A 153 -10.61 -20.56 7.81
CA ASN A 153 -11.90 -21.05 8.25
C ASN A 153 -11.76 -22.36 9.02
N THR A 154 -10.98 -23.30 8.50
CA THR A 154 -10.70 -24.58 9.17
C THR A 154 -9.99 -24.34 10.50
N LEU A 155 -8.93 -23.53 10.50
CA LEU A 155 -8.15 -23.23 11.71
C LEU A 155 -9.01 -22.55 12.78
N ALA A 156 -9.84 -21.57 12.41
CA ALA A 156 -10.75 -20.94 13.34
C ALA A 156 -11.80 -21.93 13.88
N GLN A 157 -12.24 -22.88 13.06
CA GLN A 157 -13.18 -23.93 13.45
C GLN A 157 -12.56 -25.03 14.32
N THR A 158 -11.24 -25.17 14.36
CA THR A 158 -10.54 -26.16 15.18
C THR A 158 -9.91 -25.57 16.44
N ALA A 159 -9.31 -24.38 16.33
CA ALA A 159 -8.48 -23.76 17.37
C ALA A 159 -8.82 -22.28 17.64
N GLY A 160 -9.77 -21.70 16.90
CA GLY A 160 -10.20 -20.33 17.10
C GLY A 160 -10.98 -20.12 18.39
N LYS A 161 -11.20 -18.84 18.72
CA LYS A 161 -12.11 -18.42 19.79
C LYS A 161 -13.04 -17.34 19.27
N CYS A 162 -14.21 -17.22 19.88
CA CYS A 162 -15.10 -16.10 19.61
C CYS A 162 -14.46 -14.81 20.13
N GLU A 163 -14.33 -13.78 19.31
CA GLU A 163 -13.80 -12.50 19.78
C GLU A 163 -14.76 -11.77 20.71
N GLY A 164 -16.07 -12.05 20.66
CA GLY A 164 -17.05 -11.43 21.55
C GLY A 164 -17.07 -11.99 22.97
N CYS A 165 -17.03 -13.32 23.13
CA CYS A 165 -17.12 -13.97 24.44
C CYS A 165 -15.85 -14.74 24.85
N LEU A 166 -14.82 -14.73 24.01
CA LEU A 166 -13.48 -15.31 24.22
C LEU A 166 -13.44 -16.82 24.43
N LYS A 167 -14.59 -17.50 24.38
CA LYS A 167 -14.66 -18.97 24.48
C LYS A 167 -14.10 -19.63 23.21
N PRO A 168 -13.40 -20.77 23.36
CA PRO A 168 -12.86 -21.51 22.23
C PRO A 168 -13.99 -22.08 21.36
N VAL A 169 -13.69 -22.37 20.10
CA VAL A 169 -14.67 -22.86 19.14
C VAL A 169 -15.32 -24.19 19.56
N LYS A 170 -14.57 -25.04 20.29
CA LYS A 170 -15.04 -26.31 20.87
C LYS A 170 -16.22 -26.12 21.83
N SER A 171 -16.44 -24.91 22.35
CA SER A 171 -17.58 -24.60 23.22
C SER A 171 -18.88 -24.36 22.46
N PHE A 172 -18.89 -24.41 21.13
CA PHE A 172 -20.06 -24.11 20.31
C PHE A 172 -20.42 -25.27 19.37
N PRO A 173 -21.72 -25.60 19.24
CA PRO A 173 -22.18 -26.67 18.34
C PRO A 173 -22.18 -26.27 16.87
N LYS A 174 -22.06 -24.96 16.55
CA LYS A 174 -22.01 -24.43 15.19
C LYS A 174 -20.66 -23.74 14.95
N PRO A 175 -20.12 -23.81 13.72
CA PRO A 175 -18.95 -23.03 13.32
C PRO A 175 -19.07 -21.55 13.63
N LEU A 176 -17.95 -20.92 14.01
CA LEU A 176 -17.87 -19.47 14.16
C LEU A 176 -18.17 -18.79 12.83
N SER A 177 -18.94 -17.71 12.88
CA SER A 177 -19.20 -16.83 11.74
C SER A 177 -18.17 -15.71 11.68
N ARG A 178 -17.71 -15.38 10.47
CA ARG A 178 -16.80 -14.25 10.25
C ARG A 178 -17.53 -12.93 10.23
N CYS A 179 -16.83 -11.85 10.56
CA CYS A 179 -17.27 -10.52 10.19
C CYS A 179 -17.41 -10.42 8.67
N ALA A 180 -18.59 -10.06 8.18
CA ALA A 180 -18.86 -9.95 6.75
C ALA A 180 -17.99 -8.91 6.02
N LYS A 181 -17.53 -7.87 6.75
CA LYS A 181 -16.73 -6.77 6.19
C LYS A 181 -15.25 -7.12 6.08
N CYS A 182 -14.60 -7.41 7.21
CA CYS A 182 -13.14 -7.59 7.25
C CYS A 182 -12.70 -9.05 7.04
N ARG A 183 -13.59 -10.01 7.31
CA ARG A 183 -13.34 -11.46 7.31
C ARG A 183 -12.21 -11.93 8.24
N SER A 184 -11.61 -11.04 9.02
CA SER A 184 -10.48 -11.32 9.92
C SER A 184 -10.89 -11.64 11.36
N ALA A 185 -12.12 -11.29 11.76
CA ALA A 185 -12.64 -11.58 13.10
C ALA A 185 -13.77 -12.62 13.11
N TRP A 186 -13.85 -13.37 14.22
CA TRP A 186 -14.67 -14.58 14.38
C TRP A 186 -15.64 -14.50 15.56
N TYR A 187 -16.90 -14.89 15.35
CA TYR A 187 -17.98 -14.75 16.33
C TYR A 187 -18.89 -15.98 16.38
N CYS A 188 -19.28 -16.42 17.57
CA CYS A 188 -20.20 -17.56 17.72
C CYS A 188 -21.66 -17.18 17.43
N SER A 189 -21.99 -15.88 17.45
CA SER A 189 -23.32 -15.35 17.18
C SER A 189 -23.26 -13.90 16.74
N ARG A 190 -24.33 -13.42 16.09
CA ARG A 190 -24.51 -11.99 15.77
C ARG A 190 -24.49 -11.13 17.04
N GLU A 191 -24.93 -11.66 18.17
CA GLU A 191 -24.88 -10.99 19.48
C GLU A 191 -23.43 -10.71 19.89
N CYS A 192 -22.55 -11.72 19.82
CA CYS A 192 -21.13 -11.58 20.15
C CYS A 192 -20.43 -10.59 19.21
N GLN A 193 -20.80 -10.57 17.93
CA GLN A 193 -20.32 -9.56 16.99
C GLN A 193 -20.77 -8.15 17.36
N LYS A 194 -22.05 -7.96 17.68
CA LYS A 194 -22.59 -6.65 18.12
C LYS A 194 -21.95 -6.17 19.42
N ASN A 195 -21.71 -7.07 20.37
CA ASN A 195 -21.11 -6.73 21.65
C ASN A 195 -19.64 -6.33 21.49
N ASN A 196 -18.88 -7.04 20.65
CA ASN A 196 -17.51 -6.65 20.33
C ASN A 196 -17.44 -5.42 19.41
N TRP A 197 -18.50 -5.09 18.65
CA TRP A 197 -18.48 -4.08 17.59
C TRP A 197 -17.83 -2.75 17.97
N LYS A 198 -18.01 -2.26 19.20
CA LYS A 198 -17.38 -1.01 19.67
C LYS A 198 -15.86 -1.03 19.56
N GLU A 199 -15.25 -2.18 19.85
CA GLU A 199 -13.81 -2.40 19.75
C GLU A 199 -13.43 -2.87 18.34
N HIS A 200 -14.10 -3.91 17.82
CA HIS A 200 -13.79 -4.43 16.49
C HIS A 200 -13.89 -3.39 15.38
N LYS A 201 -14.86 -2.46 15.41
CA LYS A 201 -15.03 -1.44 14.36
C LYS A 201 -13.77 -0.58 14.15
N LYS A 202 -12.93 -0.42 15.19
CA LYS A 202 -11.68 0.35 15.11
C LYS A 202 -10.67 -0.31 14.16
N VAL A 203 -10.76 -1.62 13.97
CA VAL A 203 -9.86 -2.44 13.14
C VAL A 203 -10.61 -3.16 11.99
N CYS A 204 -11.94 -3.05 11.94
CA CYS A 204 -12.78 -3.75 10.98
C CYS A 204 -12.65 -3.20 9.56
N GLY A 205 -11.90 -3.91 8.72
CA GLY A 205 -11.73 -3.63 7.30
C GLY A 205 -10.41 -2.96 6.97
N GLN A 206 -9.50 -2.86 7.94
CA GLN A 206 -8.13 -2.40 7.72
C GLN A 206 -7.33 -3.53 7.06
N ARG A 207 -6.99 -3.37 5.78
CA ARG A 207 -5.87 -4.09 5.12
C ARG A 207 -4.55 -3.48 5.63
N PRO A 208 -3.40 -4.18 5.54
CA PRO A 208 -2.12 -3.53 5.85
C PRO A 208 -2.00 -2.28 4.98
N LYS A 209 -1.93 -1.11 5.62
CA LYS A 209 -1.82 0.17 4.92
C LYS A 209 -0.56 0.14 4.07
N THR A 210 -0.71 0.13 2.75
CA THR A 210 0.39 0.54 1.88
C THR A 210 0.28 2.04 1.79
N GLU A 211 0.97 2.73 2.71
CA GLU A 211 0.96 4.20 2.77
C GLU A 211 1.17 4.78 1.36
N PRO A 212 0.38 5.78 0.93
CA PRO A 212 0.46 6.39 -0.41
C PRO A 212 1.87 6.76 -0.86
N TYR A 213 2.70 7.21 0.09
CA TYR A 213 4.12 7.48 -0.11
C TYR A 213 4.91 6.24 -0.58
N GLN A 214 4.70 5.09 0.07
CA GLN A 214 5.37 3.85 -0.30
C GLN A 214 4.84 3.31 -1.63
N PHE A 215 3.54 3.44 -1.88
CA PHE A 215 2.94 3.01 -3.14
C PHE A 215 3.54 3.78 -4.32
N TYR A 216 3.59 5.11 -4.23
CA TYR A 216 4.18 5.95 -5.27
C TYR A 216 5.66 5.59 -5.53
N ASN A 217 6.45 5.44 -4.47
CA ASN A 217 7.88 5.18 -4.61
C ASN A 217 8.23 3.76 -5.07
N LYS A 218 7.40 2.76 -4.75
CA LYS A 218 7.74 1.35 -5.01
C LYS A 218 6.90 0.72 -6.13
N VAL A 219 5.63 1.08 -6.24
CA VAL A 219 4.63 0.39 -7.07
C VAL A 219 4.25 1.18 -8.31
N ALA A 220 4.06 2.50 -8.23
CA ALA A 220 3.62 3.29 -9.40
C ALA A 220 4.56 3.14 -10.60
N ARG A 221 5.88 3.05 -10.37
CA ARG A 221 6.89 2.82 -11.42
C ARG A 221 6.81 1.45 -12.11
N THR A 222 6.08 0.47 -11.59
CA THR A 222 5.97 -0.86 -12.20
C THR A 222 4.78 -0.96 -13.16
N SER A 223 3.80 -0.06 -13.08
CA SER A 223 2.64 -0.04 -13.98
C SER A 223 2.96 0.65 -15.32
N SER A 224 2.58 0.01 -16.43
CA SER A 224 2.64 0.56 -17.78
C SER A 224 1.76 1.80 -17.95
N GLU A 225 0.59 1.79 -17.32
CA GLU A 225 -0.40 2.87 -17.35
C GLU A 225 0.14 4.09 -16.59
N ALA A 226 0.72 3.86 -15.41
CA ALA A 226 1.35 4.91 -14.62
C ALA A 226 2.55 5.54 -15.37
N LYS A 227 3.38 4.73 -16.03
CA LYS A 227 4.50 5.23 -16.87
C LYS A 227 4.00 6.10 -18.01
N THR A 228 2.97 5.64 -18.73
CA THR A 228 2.36 6.39 -19.84
C THR A 228 1.79 7.73 -19.36
N LEU A 229 1.05 7.70 -18.24
CA LEU A 229 0.48 8.91 -17.66
C LEU A 229 1.59 9.87 -17.18
N ALA A 230 2.62 9.36 -16.50
CA ALA A 230 3.77 10.14 -16.03
C ALA A 230 4.49 10.85 -17.18
N GLN A 231 4.73 10.15 -18.29
CA GLN A 231 5.30 10.74 -19.51
C GLN A 231 4.41 11.86 -20.07
N SER A 232 3.09 11.66 -20.11
CA SER A 232 2.16 12.67 -20.63
C SER A 232 2.13 13.96 -19.81
N VAL A 233 2.51 13.91 -18.53
CA VAL A 233 2.57 15.08 -17.64
C VAL A 233 4.00 15.54 -17.35
N ASN A 234 4.99 15.02 -18.07
CA ASN A 234 6.42 15.22 -17.82
C ASN A 234 6.82 15.05 -16.33
N LEU A 235 6.38 13.94 -15.75
CA LEU A 235 6.69 13.53 -14.38
C LEU A 235 7.72 12.41 -14.42
N THR A 236 8.87 12.63 -13.77
CA THR A 236 9.86 11.57 -13.55
C THR A 236 9.40 10.69 -12.38
N LEU A 237 9.24 9.39 -12.63
CA LEU A 237 8.91 8.44 -11.57
C LEU A 237 10.15 8.10 -10.74
N PRO A 238 10.01 7.92 -9.41
CA PRO A 238 11.12 7.57 -8.53
C PRO A 238 11.71 6.21 -8.90
N ASP A 239 13.00 6.07 -8.62
CA ASP A 239 13.74 4.81 -8.76
C ASP A 239 14.09 4.22 -7.39
N GLU A 240 14.68 3.01 -7.36
CA GLU A 240 15.01 2.30 -6.12
C GLU A 240 16.08 3.01 -5.27
N ARG A 241 16.85 3.93 -5.87
CA ARG A 241 17.98 4.62 -5.23
C ARG A 241 17.60 6.02 -4.75
N ASN A 242 16.60 6.64 -5.38
CA ASN A 242 16.18 8.01 -5.14
C ASN A 242 14.66 8.11 -4.94
N PRO A 243 14.15 7.75 -3.73
CA PRO A 243 12.75 8.00 -3.41
C PRO A 243 12.46 9.50 -3.35
N THR A 244 11.27 9.91 -3.77
CA THR A 244 10.83 11.31 -3.80
C THR A 244 9.57 11.52 -2.96
N GLY A 245 9.36 12.76 -2.53
CA GLY A 245 8.14 13.16 -1.86
C GLY A 245 6.92 13.09 -2.79
N ILE A 246 5.74 12.90 -2.22
CA ILE A 246 4.48 12.78 -2.99
C ILE A 246 3.85 14.13 -3.38
N SER A 247 4.35 15.25 -2.86
CA SER A 247 3.81 16.58 -3.19
C SER A 247 4.03 16.95 -4.66
N TYR A 248 5.21 16.67 -5.19
CA TYR A 248 5.58 16.93 -6.59
C TYR A 248 4.68 16.18 -7.62
N PRO A 249 4.49 14.86 -7.53
CA PRO A 249 3.61 14.14 -8.45
C PRO A 249 2.14 14.56 -8.33
N ILE A 250 1.64 14.83 -7.11
CA ILE A 250 0.28 15.37 -6.91
C ILE A 250 0.15 16.71 -7.65
N ARG A 251 1.11 17.63 -7.45
CA ARG A 251 1.13 18.93 -8.12
C ARG A 251 1.12 18.79 -9.64
N ARG A 252 1.93 17.88 -10.19
CA ARG A 252 2.00 17.61 -11.63
C ARG A 252 0.67 17.14 -12.21
N LEU A 253 0.03 16.15 -11.57
CA LEU A 253 -1.26 15.63 -12.00
C LEU A 253 -2.35 16.71 -11.92
N VAL A 254 -2.37 17.50 -10.84
CA VAL A 254 -3.35 18.57 -10.63
C VAL A 254 -3.23 19.67 -11.68
N ARG A 255 -2.01 20.18 -11.95
CA ARG A 255 -1.80 21.25 -12.94
C ARG A 255 -2.14 20.81 -14.36
N ALA A 256 -1.97 19.53 -14.68
CA ALA A 256 -2.34 18.94 -15.96
C ALA A 256 -3.83 18.52 -16.04
N GLY A 257 -4.60 18.69 -14.97
CA GLY A 257 -6.00 18.26 -14.91
C GLY A 257 -6.20 16.74 -14.97
N LYS A 258 -5.16 15.98 -14.59
CA LYS A 258 -5.12 14.52 -14.60
C LYS A 258 -5.31 13.91 -13.21
N ASP A 259 -5.74 14.70 -12.23
CA ASP A 259 -5.96 14.29 -10.86
C ASP A 259 -7.36 13.66 -10.64
N THR A 260 -7.73 12.71 -11.50
CA THR A 260 -8.96 11.91 -11.34
C THR A 260 -8.78 10.83 -10.26
N PRO A 261 -9.87 10.32 -9.65
CA PRO A 261 -9.79 9.23 -8.67
C PRO A 261 -9.03 7.99 -9.17
N ASP A 262 -9.19 7.64 -10.45
CA ASP A 262 -8.50 6.49 -11.04
C ASP A 262 -7.00 6.76 -11.21
N ASN A 263 -6.63 7.96 -11.64
CA ASN A 263 -5.22 8.35 -11.76
C ASN A 263 -4.55 8.49 -10.39
N MET A 264 -5.29 8.96 -9.37
CA MET A 264 -4.79 9.00 -8.00
C MET A 264 -4.56 7.61 -7.44
N ARG A 265 -5.52 6.69 -7.64
CA ARG A 265 -5.34 5.29 -7.26
C ARG A 265 -4.16 4.64 -7.99
N LEU A 266 -3.95 5.00 -9.25
CA LEU A 266 -2.85 4.49 -10.07
C LEU A 266 -1.46 4.91 -9.53
N PHE A 267 -1.34 6.10 -8.94
CA PHE A 267 -0.07 6.65 -8.44
C PHE A 267 0.14 6.45 -6.93
N PHE A 268 -0.93 6.39 -6.14
CA PHE A 268 -0.89 6.45 -4.68
C PHE A 268 -1.61 5.27 -4.02
N GLY A 269 -2.11 4.32 -4.80
CA GLY A 269 -2.69 3.09 -4.31
C GLY A 269 -4.17 3.18 -3.93
N PRO A 270 -4.75 2.08 -3.43
CA PRO A 270 -6.18 2.00 -3.12
C PRO A 270 -6.62 3.00 -2.04
N ASP A 271 -5.68 3.40 -1.17
CA ASP A 271 -5.89 4.29 -0.02
C ASP A 271 -5.40 5.73 -0.31
N TRP A 272 -5.40 6.16 -1.59
CA TRP A 272 -4.94 7.48 -2.00
C TRP A 272 -5.69 8.64 -1.31
N GLN A 273 -6.88 8.43 -0.78
CA GLN A 273 -7.63 9.45 -0.04
C GLN A 273 -6.91 9.88 1.26
N ASP A 274 -5.95 9.10 1.76
CA ASP A 274 -5.10 9.52 2.89
C ASP A 274 -4.25 10.76 2.53
N VAL A 275 -4.14 11.13 1.23
CA VAL A 275 -3.46 12.35 0.76
C VAL A 275 -4.41 13.43 0.21
N ASP A 276 -5.73 13.31 0.43
CA ASP A 276 -6.74 14.26 -0.04
C ASP A 276 -6.44 15.70 0.38
N LYS A 277 -5.89 15.90 1.58
CA LYS A 277 -5.50 17.23 2.05
C LYS A 277 -4.47 17.87 1.11
N SER A 278 -3.41 17.14 0.74
CA SER A 278 -2.39 17.64 -0.19
C SER A 278 -2.93 17.85 -1.60
N ILE A 279 -3.83 16.97 -2.06
CA ILE A 279 -4.51 17.16 -3.36
C ILE A 279 -5.32 18.46 -3.34
N ASN A 280 -6.12 18.68 -2.30
CA ASN A 280 -6.94 19.89 -2.14
C ASN A 280 -6.09 21.16 -2.07
N GLU A 281 -4.96 21.12 -1.36
CA GLU A 281 -4.00 22.25 -1.31
C GLU A 281 -3.45 22.57 -2.71
N GLN A 282 -2.97 21.57 -3.45
CA GLN A 282 -2.47 21.78 -4.82
C GLN A 282 -3.58 22.21 -5.78
N ARG A 283 -4.81 21.75 -5.58
CA ARG A 283 -5.99 22.16 -6.34
C ARG A 283 -6.30 23.64 -6.17
N MET A 284 -6.35 24.12 -4.93
CA MET A 284 -6.56 25.54 -4.67
C MET A 284 -5.48 26.39 -5.32
N LEU A 285 -4.20 25.99 -5.24
CA LEU A 285 -3.10 26.71 -5.89
C LEU A 285 -3.24 26.74 -7.42
N ALA A 286 -3.58 25.60 -8.05
CA ALA A 286 -3.73 25.53 -9.49
C ALA A 286 -4.90 26.38 -10.01
N LEU A 287 -6.03 26.39 -9.29
CA LEU A 287 -7.21 27.17 -9.65
C LEU A 287 -7.05 28.67 -9.37
N LEU A 288 -6.34 29.04 -8.30
CA LEU A 288 -6.04 30.44 -7.97
C LEU A 288 -5.02 31.05 -8.95
N ASN A 289 -4.23 30.23 -9.63
CA ASN A 289 -3.21 30.63 -10.60
C ASN A 289 -2.35 31.81 -10.10
N PRO A 290 -1.56 31.60 -9.03
CA PRO A 290 -0.84 32.68 -8.36
C PRO A 290 0.20 33.32 -9.30
N PRO A 291 0.37 34.66 -9.26
CA PRO A 291 1.27 35.39 -10.16
C PRO A 291 2.74 35.15 -9.80
N GLN A 292 3.66 35.47 -10.73
CA GLN A 292 5.10 35.22 -10.60
C GLN A 292 5.72 35.82 -9.33
N GLY A 293 5.27 37.02 -8.92
CA GLY A 293 5.76 37.70 -7.72
C GLY A 293 5.17 37.20 -6.39
N SER A 294 4.39 36.11 -6.40
CA SER A 294 3.80 35.53 -5.19
C SER A 294 4.71 34.50 -4.52
N PRO A 295 4.68 34.39 -3.17
CA PRO A 295 5.39 33.33 -2.47
C PRO A 295 5.05 31.92 -2.98
N ALA A 296 3.77 31.63 -3.26
CA ALA A 296 3.34 30.33 -3.75
C ALA A 296 3.88 30.00 -5.14
N TYR A 297 4.01 30.99 -6.04
CA TYR A 297 4.63 30.77 -7.33
C TYR A 297 6.12 30.42 -7.15
N VAL A 298 6.86 31.23 -6.41
CA VAL A 298 8.31 31.05 -6.21
C VAL A 298 8.61 29.71 -5.54
N MET A 299 7.86 29.34 -4.49
CA MET A 299 8.01 28.07 -3.78
C MET A 299 7.85 26.84 -4.67
N HIS A 300 7.10 26.95 -5.75
CA HIS A 300 6.82 25.84 -6.65
C HIS A 300 7.44 26.00 -8.05
N ALA A 301 8.22 27.06 -8.28
CA ALA A 301 8.81 27.34 -9.59
C ALA A 301 9.76 26.22 -10.05
N SER A 302 10.52 25.62 -9.12
CA SER A 302 11.38 24.46 -9.41
C SER A 302 10.57 23.24 -9.81
N ASP A 303 9.52 22.94 -9.04
CA ASP A 303 8.61 21.84 -9.32
C ASP A 303 7.95 22.06 -10.67
N ASP A 304 7.57 23.28 -11.02
CA ASP A 304 6.83 23.62 -12.23
C ASP A 304 7.67 23.70 -13.51
N ARG A 305 8.99 23.56 -13.40
CA ARG A 305 9.91 23.56 -14.54
C ARG A 305 9.59 22.39 -15.47
N ASP A 306 9.52 22.68 -16.77
CA ASP A 306 9.20 21.70 -17.82
C ASP A 306 7.81 21.05 -17.70
N ALA A 307 6.91 21.60 -16.88
CA ALA A 307 5.52 21.15 -16.85
C ALA A 307 4.82 21.42 -18.20
N PRO A 308 3.89 20.55 -18.63
CA PRO A 308 2.99 20.89 -19.72
C PRO A 308 2.20 22.17 -19.43
N THR A 309 1.66 22.79 -20.48
CA THR A 309 0.78 23.95 -20.35
C THR A 309 -0.30 23.68 -19.31
N PRO A 310 -0.48 24.56 -18.30
CA PRO A 310 -1.45 24.35 -17.24
C PRO A 310 -2.86 24.19 -17.80
N SER A 311 -3.52 23.11 -17.41
CA SER A 311 -4.90 22.80 -17.79
C SER A 311 -5.59 22.09 -16.62
N PRO A 312 -5.75 22.77 -15.47
CA PRO A 312 -6.39 22.16 -14.31
C PRO A 312 -7.85 21.82 -14.63
N ARG A 313 -8.37 20.77 -13.98
CA ARG A 313 -9.81 20.44 -14.05
C ARG A 313 -10.65 21.66 -13.66
N PRO A 314 -11.86 21.84 -14.23
CA PRO A 314 -12.83 22.82 -13.75
C PRO A 314 -13.04 22.72 -12.23
N ALA A 315 -13.31 23.85 -11.59
CA ALA A 315 -13.58 23.90 -10.16
C ALA A 315 -14.93 23.22 -9.84
N SER A 316 -15.02 22.52 -8.72
CA SER A 316 -16.31 22.14 -8.14
C SER A 316 -17.00 23.37 -7.51
N ALA A 317 -18.30 23.29 -7.21
CA ALA A 317 -19.01 24.37 -6.53
C ALA A 317 -18.39 24.73 -5.17
N GLU A 318 -17.86 23.75 -4.43
CA GLU A 318 -17.14 23.98 -3.17
C GLU A 318 -15.79 24.66 -3.39
N GLU A 319 -15.07 24.28 -4.44
CA GLU A 319 -13.81 24.93 -4.82
C GLU A 319 -14.06 26.38 -5.27
N GLU A 320 -15.09 26.63 -6.08
CA GLU A 320 -15.51 27.98 -6.51
C GLU A 320 -15.82 28.88 -5.31
N LYS A 321 -16.58 28.37 -4.33
CA LYS A 321 -16.86 29.08 -3.10
C LYS A 321 -15.57 29.43 -2.34
N LYS A 322 -14.67 28.48 -2.17
CA LYS A 322 -13.37 28.72 -1.50
C LYS A 322 -12.50 29.71 -2.26
N ILE A 323 -12.49 29.64 -3.60
CA ILE A 323 -11.78 30.60 -4.44
C ILE A 323 -12.33 32.00 -4.19
N GLN A 324 -13.65 32.16 -4.17
CA GLN A 324 -14.27 33.45 -3.89
C GLN A 324 -13.88 33.97 -2.51
N GLU A 325 -13.94 33.14 -1.47
CA GLU A 325 -13.51 33.50 -0.11
C GLU A 325 -12.03 33.94 -0.08
N VAL A 326 -11.15 33.27 -0.82
CA VAL A 326 -9.74 33.68 -0.94
C VAL A 326 -9.65 35.02 -1.65
N ARG A 327 -10.36 35.23 -2.78
CA ARG A 327 -10.31 36.51 -3.52
C ARG A 327 -10.83 37.68 -2.68
N ASP A 328 -11.88 37.48 -1.90
CA ASP A 328 -12.42 38.50 -0.99
C ASP A 328 -11.41 38.85 0.10
N MET A 329 -10.72 37.84 0.67
CA MET A 329 -9.64 38.05 1.62
C MET A 329 -8.45 38.81 0.98
N GLN A 330 -8.05 38.44 -0.25
CA GLN A 330 -7.01 39.16 -1.00
C GLN A 330 -7.39 40.63 -1.24
N ALA A 331 -8.66 40.92 -1.57
CA ALA A 331 -9.15 42.28 -1.71
C ALA A 331 -9.14 43.06 -0.39
N ALA A 332 -9.49 42.41 0.72
CA ALA A 332 -9.42 43.01 2.05
C ALA A 332 -7.99 43.37 2.46
N VAL A 333 -7.04 42.46 2.22
CA VAL A 333 -5.60 42.71 2.41
C VAL A 333 -5.16 43.91 1.57
N LYS A 334 -5.44 43.90 0.26
CA LYS A 334 -5.02 44.97 -0.66
C LYS A 334 -5.57 46.33 -0.23
N ARG A 335 -6.83 46.39 0.19
CA ARG A 335 -7.47 47.62 0.69
C ARG A 335 -6.80 48.15 1.96
N ARG A 336 -6.36 47.27 2.87
CA ARG A 336 -5.71 47.66 4.12
C ARG A 336 -4.27 48.11 3.92
N LEU A 337 -3.53 47.42 3.06
CA LEU A 337 -2.12 47.73 2.81
C LEU A 337 -1.93 48.94 1.88
N GLY A 338 -2.85 49.15 0.94
CA GLY A 338 -2.71 50.20 -0.07
C GLY A 338 -1.45 49.94 -0.91
N ASN A 339 -0.48 50.86 -0.83
CA ASN A 339 0.80 50.74 -1.53
C ASN A 339 1.87 49.98 -0.72
N ARG A 340 1.59 49.63 0.55
CA ARG A 340 2.52 48.87 1.39
C ARG A 340 2.57 47.41 0.94
N LYS A 341 3.76 46.80 0.97
CA LYS A 341 3.96 45.39 0.58
C LYS A 341 3.77 44.41 1.74
N GLU A 342 4.16 44.80 2.95
CA GLU A 342 4.14 43.93 4.13
C GLU A 342 3.10 44.40 5.16
N PRO A 343 2.26 43.48 5.68
CA PRO A 343 1.31 43.78 6.75
C PRO A 343 1.99 43.87 8.13
N THR A 344 1.59 44.83 8.96
CA THR A 344 1.95 44.84 10.39
C THR A 344 1.04 43.89 11.19
N ASN A 345 1.41 43.57 12.44
CA ASN A 345 0.53 42.80 13.33
C ASN A 345 -0.86 43.46 13.49
N ASP A 346 -0.91 44.78 13.58
CA ASP A 346 -2.18 45.53 13.67
C ASP A 346 -2.99 45.42 12.38
N ASP A 347 -2.34 45.39 11.22
CA ASP A 347 -3.03 45.13 9.94
C ASP A 347 -3.61 43.72 9.91
N ILE A 348 -2.84 42.71 10.33
CA ILE A 348 -3.30 41.31 10.38
C ILE A 348 -4.51 41.17 11.30
N VAL A 349 -4.42 41.70 12.53
CA VAL A 349 -5.51 41.67 13.51
C VAL A 349 -6.75 42.38 12.95
N ALA A 350 -6.59 43.57 12.37
CA ALA A 350 -7.72 44.31 11.80
C ALA A 350 -8.38 43.61 10.60
N ILE A 351 -7.59 42.98 9.73
CA ILE A 351 -8.11 42.21 8.57
C ILE A 351 -8.89 41.01 9.06
N LEU A 352 -8.35 40.24 10.00
CA LEU A 352 -8.97 39.01 10.50
C LEU A 352 -10.24 39.32 11.29
N THR A 353 -10.18 40.21 12.27
CA THR A 353 -11.35 40.61 13.08
C THR A 353 -12.46 41.25 12.24
N GLY A 354 -12.12 41.89 11.12
CA GLY A 354 -13.08 42.39 10.13
C GLY A 354 -13.87 41.30 9.39
N GLN A 355 -13.52 40.02 9.54
CA GLN A 355 -14.23 38.87 8.97
C GLN A 355 -15.32 38.30 9.89
N GLY A 356 -15.55 38.92 11.06
CA GLY A 356 -16.55 38.51 12.04
C GLY A 356 -15.97 37.81 13.27
N GLU A 357 -16.85 37.38 14.17
CA GLU A 357 -16.48 36.84 15.49
C GLU A 357 -15.64 35.56 15.42
N ASN A 358 -15.77 34.78 14.34
CA ASN A 358 -15.01 33.54 14.11
C ASN A 358 -13.69 33.78 13.36
N TRP A 359 -13.07 34.95 13.55
CA TRP A 359 -11.82 35.29 12.87
C TRP A 359 -10.65 34.29 13.06
N PRO A 360 -10.49 33.56 14.19
CA PRO A 360 -9.40 32.60 14.33
C PRO A 360 -9.46 31.49 13.27
N ASP A 361 -10.67 31.07 12.88
CA ASP A 361 -10.89 30.05 11.85
C ASP A 361 -10.55 30.56 10.44
N LYS A 362 -10.40 31.88 10.28
CA LYS A 362 -10.04 32.53 9.01
C LYS A 362 -8.53 32.68 8.81
N LEU A 363 -7.71 32.33 9.81
CA LEU A 363 -6.26 32.43 9.69
C LEU A 363 -5.67 31.58 8.54
N PRO A 364 -6.10 30.32 8.30
CA PRO A 364 -5.63 29.55 7.14
C PRO A 364 -6.02 30.19 5.80
N LEU A 365 -7.21 30.79 5.73
CA LEU A 365 -7.70 31.50 4.54
C LEU A 365 -6.86 32.75 4.26
N TYR A 366 -6.55 33.52 5.31
CA TYR A 366 -5.64 34.68 5.24
C TYR A 366 -4.25 34.26 4.74
N GLN A 367 -3.68 33.19 5.31
CA GLN A 367 -2.36 32.71 4.90
C GLN A 367 -2.33 32.29 3.42
N LEU A 368 -3.35 31.55 2.97
CA LEU A 368 -3.48 31.16 1.56
C LEU A 368 -3.63 32.39 0.65
N ALA A 369 -4.43 33.38 1.06
CA ALA A 369 -4.62 34.63 0.32
C ALA A 369 -3.29 35.37 0.14
N ILE A 370 -2.56 35.63 1.23
CA ILE A 370 -1.25 36.29 1.22
C ILE A 370 -0.26 35.52 0.33
N ASN A 371 -0.14 34.20 0.51
CA ASN A 371 0.82 33.39 -0.26
C ASN A 371 0.51 33.34 -1.77
N THR A 372 -0.73 33.60 -2.17
CA THR A 372 -1.15 33.56 -3.59
C THR A 372 -1.35 34.94 -4.23
N MET A 373 -1.06 36.01 -3.49
CA MET A 373 -0.99 37.38 -4.02
C MET A 373 0.43 37.72 -4.48
N ASP A 374 0.54 38.64 -5.43
CA ASP A 374 1.81 39.25 -5.78
C ASP A 374 2.34 40.07 -4.60
N GLN A 375 3.52 39.70 -4.10
CA GLN A 375 4.25 40.43 -3.06
C GLN A 375 5.58 40.97 -3.57
N GLY A 376 5.86 40.83 -4.88
CA GLY A 376 7.14 41.17 -5.48
C GLY A 376 8.28 40.24 -5.05
N VAL A 377 7.99 38.97 -4.77
CA VAL A 377 9.03 37.96 -4.51
C VAL A 377 9.74 37.62 -5.81
N GLU A 378 11.06 37.76 -5.85
CA GLU A 378 11.85 37.45 -7.04
C GLU A 378 12.16 35.95 -7.14
N VAL A 379 12.00 35.39 -8.35
CA VAL A 379 12.46 34.04 -8.68
C VAL A 379 13.97 34.13 -8.93
N ARG A 380 14.79 33.56 -8.05
CA ARG A 380 16.25 33.51 -8.21
C ARG A 380 16.72 32.31 -9.03
#